data_AF-A0A498IM00-F1
#
_entry.id   AF-A0A498IM00-F1
#
_cell.length_a   1.000
_cell.length_b   1.000
_cell.length_c   1.000
_cell.angle_alpha   90.00
_cell.angle_beta   90.00
_cell.angle_gamma   90.00
#
_symmetry.space_group_name_H-M   'P 1'
#
loop_
_entity.id
_entity.type
_entity.pdbx_description
1 polymer ?
#
loop_
_entity_poly.entity_id
_entity_poly.type
_entity_poly.pdbx_seq_one_letter_code
_entity_poly.pdbx_strand_id
1 'polypeptide(L)'
;MEITRHDEDEVYEASRTGDVEYLNRLIEKDPEIPRRISLQTGKTGTPLHVSALLGHAEFTKSLCTKNPKLAERVDADGRTPLHLASAEGQKETVEALLSVYANACLRCDEKGRIPLHYAAMNGEVEVLQKLIDKNPESIYVKVENRSNETVLHLCIIHNQLKCLKLLVERLLVERDNRNDEFLNSKAGCDGGVTILRLALMLRQIKPLSPSLRLHMGQR
;
A
#
# COMPACT_ATOMS: atom_id res chain seq x y z
N MET A 1 3.04 -24.85 -31.70
CA MET A 1 2.65 -25.64 -30.52
C MET A 1 3.93 -26.16 -29.89
N GLU A 2 4.45 -25.43 -28.92
CA GLU A 2 5.17 -25.91 -27.73
C GLU A 2 5.56 -24.64 -26.98
N ILE A 3 4.82 -24.40 -25.90
CA ILE A 3 5.01 -23.30 -24.98
C ILE A 3 6.25 -23.69 -24.17
N THR A 4 7.35 -22.97 -24.32
CA THR A 4 8.46 -23.18 -23.39
C THR A 4 8.28 -22.22 -22.23
N ARG A 5 8.27 -22.76 -21.00
CA ARG A 5 8.37 -21.98 -19.75
C ARG A 5 9.53 -20.96 -19.78
N HIS A 6 10.48 -21.16 -20.69
CA HIS A 6 11.65 -20.33 -20.91
C HIS A 6 11.34 -18.88 -21.26
N ASP A 7 10.46 -18.60 -22.23
CA ASP A 7 10.14 -17.21 -22.62
C ASP A 7 9.46 -16.44 -21.47
N GLU A 8 8.69 -17.15 -20.65
CA GLU A 8 8.06 -16.59 -19.45
C GLU A 8 9.12 -16.30 -18.38
N ASP A 9 10.04 -17.25 -18.13
CA ASP A 9 11.18 -17.08 -17.24
C ASP A 9 12.08 -15.90 -17.67
N GLU A 10 12.26 -15.67 -18.98
CA GLU A 10 13.00 -14.52 -19.51
C GLU A 10 12.32 -13.18 -19.19
N VAL A 11 10.99 -13.10 -19.27
CA VAL A 11 10.26 -11.88 -18.86
C VAL A 11 10.34 -11.69 -17.34
N TYR A 12 10.30 -12.76 -16.56
CA TYR A 12 10.53 -12.67 -15.12
C TYR A 12 11.94 -12.15 -14.83
N GLU A 13 12.97 -12.63 -15.51
CA GLU A 13 14.34 -12.12 -15.34
C GLU A 13 14.45 -10.65 -15.73
N ALA A 14 13.88 -10.26 -16.88
CA ALA A 14 13.80 -8.86 -17.29
C ALA A 14 13.07 -7.98 -16.25
N SER A 15 12.03 -8.50 -15.61
CA SER A 15 11.30 -7.78 -14.56
C SER A 15 12.10 -7.65 -13.25
N ARG A 16 13.04 -8.57 -12.98
CA ARG A 16 13.94 -8.50 -11.82
C ARG A 16 15.01 -7.44 -12.02
N THR A 17 15.56 -7.34 -13.23
CA THR A 17 16.59 -6.37 -13.58
C THR A 17 16.03 -5.00 -13.97
N GLY A 18 14.74 -4.94 -14.34
CA GLY A 18 14.10 -3.72 -14.85
C GLY A 18 14.46 -3.42 -16.31
N ASP A 19 14.98 -4.41 -17.05
CA ASP A 19 15.46 -4.24 -18.42
C ASP A 19 14.31 -4.10 -19.43
N VAL A 20 13.97 -2.83 -19.73
CA VAL A 20 12.91 -2.47 -20.68
C VAL A 20 13.29 -2.80 -22.11
N GLU A 21 14.56 -2.68 -22.48
CA GLU A 21 15.03 -2.98 -23.83
C GLU A 21 14.94 -4.47 -24.12
N TYR A 22 15.33 -5.29 -23.15
CA TYR A 22 15.18 -6.73 -23.25
C TYR A 22 13.70 -7.15 -23.30
N LEU A 23 12.84 -6.57 -22.44
CA LEU A 23 11.39 -6.77 -22.53
C LEU A 23 10.85 -6.46 -23.93
N ASN A 24 11.22 -5.32 -24.51
CA ASN A 24 10.77 -4.93 -25.84
C ASN A 24 11.24 -5.91 -26.90
N ARG A 25 12.51 -6.36 -26.86
CA ARG A 25 13.03 -7.39 -27.76
C ARG A 25 12.28 -8.72 -27.65
N LEU A 26 11.89 -9.13 -26.43
CA LEU A 26 11.09 -10.34 -26.22
C LEU A 26 9.71 -10.20 -26.86
N ILE A 27 9.04 -9.06 -26.63
CA ILE A 27 7.70 -8.79 -27.19
C ILE A 27 7.75 -8.65 -28.72
N GLU A 28 8.84 -8.10 -29.29
CA GLU A 28 9.05 -8.05 -30.73
C GLU A 28 9.17 -9.44 -31.35
N LYS A 29 9.82 -10.39 -30.65
CA LYS A 29 9.93 -11.79 -31.09
C LYS A 29 8.60 -12.55 -30.96
N ASP A 30 7.87 -12.36 -29.86
CA ASP A 30 6.55 -12.95 -29.65
C ASP A 30 5.57 -11.93 -29.03
N PRO A 31 4.70 -11.31 -29.86
CA PRO A 31 3.71 -10.33 -29.40
C PRO A 31 2.66 -10.88 -28.43
N GLU A 32 2.48 -12.20 -28.30
CA GLU A 32 1.50 -12.80 -27.40
C GLU A 32 2.03 -12.93 -25.95
N ILE A 33 3.33 -12.69 -25.71
CA ILE A 33 3.94 -12.77 -24.38
C ILE A 33 3.15 -12.00 -23.30
N PRO A 34 2.81 -10.70 -23.47
CA PRO A 34 2.08 -9.94 -22.45
C PRO A 34 0.70 -10.53 -22.13
N ARG A 35 0.07 -11.23 -23.08
CA ARG A 35 -1.20 -11.93 -22.86
C ARG A 35 -0.98 -13.22 -22.07
N ARG A 36 0.03 -14.01 -22.38
CA ARG A 36 0.31 -15.30 -21.72
C ARG A 36 0.70 -15.13 -20.25
N ILE A 37 1.59 -14.20 -19.95
CA ILE A 37 2.03 -13.93 -18.57
C ILE A 37 0.87 -13.48 -17.65
N SER A 38 -0.24 -12.98 -18.23
CA SER A 38 -1.43 -12.60 -17.45
C SER A 38 -2.24 -13.81 -16.95
N LEU A 39 -2.05 -14.98 -17.55
CA LEU A 39 -2.79 -16.21 -17.26
C LEU A 39 -2.11 -17.07 -16.18
N GLN A 40 -0.84 -16.81 -15.87
CA GLN A 40 -0.09 -17.52 -14.84
C GLN A 40 0.07 -16.64 -13.59
N THR A 41 -0.29 -17.21 -12.45
CA THR A 41 -0.04 -16.60 -11.14
C THR A 41 0.55 -17.69 -10.24
N GLY A 42 1.87 -17.66 -10.08
CA GLY A 42 2.59 -18.44 -9.06
C GLY A 42 2.65 -17.68 -7.72
N LYS A 43 3.42 -18.20 -6.75
CA LYS A 43 3.59 -17.56 -5.43
C LYS A 43 4.11 -16.12 -5.49
N THR A 44 4.89 -15.78 -6.51
CA THR A 44 5.53 -14.46 -6.69
C THR A 44 4.66 -13.45 -7.45
N GLY A 45 3.46 -13.84 -7.90
CA GLY A 45 2.64 -13.00 -8.79
C GLY A 45 3.20 -12.95 -10.22
N THR A 46 2.69 -12.02 -11.02
CA THR A 46 3.11 -11.77 -12.42
C THR A 46 4.44 -10.99 -12.50
N PRO A 47 5.10 -10.87 -13.66
CA PRO A 47 6.30 -10.01 -13.80
C PRO A 47 6.06 -8.55 -13.38
N LEU A 48 4.82 -8.05 -13.50
CA LEU A 48 4.45 -6.72 -13.02
C LEU A 48 4.49 -6.61 -11.48
N HIS A 49 4.23 -7.69 -10.74
CA HIS A 49 4.39 -7.72 -9.29
C HIS A 49 5.86 -7.60 -8.90
N VAL A 50 6.73 -8.31 -9.62
CA VAL A 50 8.19 -8.28 -9.38
C VAL A 50 8.76 -6.90 -9.68
N SER A 51 8.44 -6.31 -10.83
CA SER A 51 8.90 -4.96 -11.18
C SER A 51 8.36 -3.91 -10.22
N ALA A 52 7.11 -4.07 -9.74
CA ALA A 52 6.49 -3.17 -8.77
C ALA A 52 7.14 -3.24 -7.40
N LEU A 53 7.45 -4.45 -6.92
CA LEU A 53 8.18 -4.68 -5.67
C LEU A 53 9.57 -4.03 -5.71
N LEU A 54 10.27 -4.16 -6.84
CA LEU A 54 11.65 -3.68 -6.99
C LEU A 54 11.76 -2.21 -7.43
N GLY A 55 10.65 -1.54 -7.73
CA GLY A 55 10.65 -0.12 -8.10
C GLY A 55 11.00 0.19 -9.55
N HIS A 56 10.92 -0.80 -10.44
CA HIS A 56 11.23 -0.61 -11.86
C HIS A 56 10.07 0.09 -12.59
N ALA A 57 9.95 1.40 -12.37
CA ALA A 57 8.82 2.20 -12.84
C ALA A 57 8.66 2.18 -14.37
N GLU A 58 9.75 2.33 -15.12
CA GLU A 58 9.72 2.32 -16.59
C GLU A 58 9.37 0.95 -17.16
N PHE A 59 9.88 -0.13 -16.55
CA PHE A 59 9.48 -1.49 -16.89
C PHE A 59 7.99 -1.71 -16.63
N THR A 60 7.51 -1.28 -15.46
CA THR A 60 6.11 -1.36 -15.05
C THR A 60 5.21 -0.60 -16.03
N LYS A 61 5.60 0.64 -16.42
CA LYS A 61 4.88 1.43 -17.43
C LYS A 61 4.84 0.70 -18.77
N SER A 62 5.99 0.26 -19.27
CA SER A 62 6.08 -0.43 -20.56
C SER A 62 5.17 -1.66 -20.58
N LEU A 63 5.24 -2.50 -19.55
CA LEU A 63 4.44 -3.71 -19.48
C LEU A 63 2.93 -3.42 -19.37
N CYS A 64 2.53 -2.40 -18.60
CA CYS A 64 1.15 -1.94 -18.53
C CYS A 64 0.65 -1.34 -19.85
N THR A 65 1.49 -0.63 -20.60
CA THR A 65 1.13 -0.12 -21.95
C THR A 65 0.82 -1.27 -22.90
N LYS A 66 1.53 -2.39 -22.77
CA LYS A 66 1.30 -3.59 -23.61
C LYS A 66 0.09 -4.40 -23.13
N ASN A 67 -0.11 -4.52 -21.81
CA ASN A 67 -1.27 -5.19 -21.23
C ASN A 67 -1.70 -4.55 -19.89
N PRO A 68 -2.67 -3.62 -19.89
CA PRO A 68 -3.09 -2.92 -18.67
C PRO A 68 -3.77 -3.84 -17.66
N LYS A 69 -4.33 -4.98 -18.09
CA LYS A 69 -4.98 -5.96 -17.21
C LYS A 69 -4.02 -6.57 -16.19
N LEU A 70 -2.70 -6.49 -16.43
CA LEU A 70 -1.70 -6.96 -15.48
C LEU A 70 -1.74 -6.18 -14.16
N ALA A 71 -2.13 -4.90 -14.18
CA ALA A 71 -2.27 -4.08 -12.97
C ALA A 71 -3.41 -4.55 -12.06
N GLU A 72 -4.39 -5.28 -12.61
CA GLU A 72 -5.52 -5.85 -11.87
C GLU A 72 -5.26 -7.26 -11.34
N ARG A 73 -4.20 -7.93 -11.82
CA ARG A 73 -3.85 -9.28 -11.37
C ARG A 73 -3.42 -9.26 -9.91
N VAL A 74 -3.64 -10.38 -9.24
CA VAL A 74 -3.26 -10.57 -7.85
C VAL A 74 -2.27 -11.72 -7.69
N ASP A 75 -1.40 -11.62 -6.69
CA ASP A 75 -0.53 -12.70 -6.24
C ASP A 75 -1.28 -13.71 -5.35
N ALA A 76 -0.54 -14.64 -4.75
CA ALA A 76 -1.08 -15.70 -3.89
C ALA A 76 -1.66 -15.19 -2.55
N ASP A 77 -1.39 -13.95 -2.15
CA ASP A 77 -1.95 -13.31 -0.97
C ASP A 77 -3.11 -12.35 -1.35
N GLY A 78 -3.56 -12.37 -2.61
CA GLY A 78 -4.58 -11.46 -3.13
C GLY A 78 -4.09 -10.03 -3.38
N ARG A 79 -2.77 -9.78 -3.37
CA ARG A 79 -2.21 -8.44 -3.52
C ARG A 79 -2.05 -8.09 -4.99
N THR A 80 -2.45 -6.88 -5.35
CA THR A 80 -2.11 -6.28 -6.65
C THR A 80 -0.66 -5.76 -6.66
N PRO A 81 -0.06 -5.47 -7.83
CA PRO A 81 1.27 -4.83 -7.90
C PRO A 81 1.36 -3.53 -7.10
N LEU A 82 0.25 -2.78 -7.00
CA LEU A 82 0.21 -1.53 -6.22
C LEU A 82 0.43 -1.77 -4.73
N HIS A 83 -0.03 -2.90 -4.17
CA HIS A 83 0.24 -3.25 -2.77
C HIS A 83 1.74 -3.42 -2.52
N LEU A 84 2.43 -4.15 -3.42
CA LEU A 84 3.86 -4.42 -3.29
C LEU A 84 4.68 -3.14 -3.45
N ALA A 85 4.40 -2.34 -4.49
CA ALA A 85 5.04 -1.03 -4.66
C ALA A 85 4.80 -0.11 -3.46
N SER A 86 3.60 -0.17 -2.85
CA SER A 86 3.29 0.67 -1.69
C SER A 86 3.99 0.20 -0.41
N ALA A 87 4.19 -1.10 -0.25
CA ALA A 87 4.91 -1.68 0.86
C ALA A 87 6.41 -1.32 0.82
N GLU A 88 7.00 -1.30 -0.38
CA GLU A 88 8.43 -1.04 -0.59
C GLU A 88 8.75 0.44 -0.86
N GLY A 89 7.79 1.36 -0.72
CA GLY A 89 8.05 2.80 -0.85
C GLY A 89 8.32 3.28 -2.28
N GLN A 90 7.94 2.49 -3.30
CA GLN A 90 8.31 2.73 -4.70
C GLN A 90 7.41 3.81 -5.35
N LYS A 91 7.60 5.08 -4.98
CA LYS A 91 6.72 6.21 -5.35
C LYS A 91 6.46 6.30 -6.86
N GLU A 92 7.51 6.29 -7.68
CA GLU A 92 7.40 6.45 -9.13
C GLU A 92 6.62 5.28 -9.76
N THR A 93 6.75 4.09 -9.17
CA THR A 93 6.01 2.90 -9.60
C THR A 93 4.56 2.93 -9.15
N VAL A 94 4.28 3.44 -7.94
CA VAL A 94 2.93 3.72 -7.44
C VAL A 94 2.21 4.69 -8.38
N GLU A 95 2.85 5.78 -8.78
CA GLU A 95 2.30 6.76 -9.72
C GLU A 95 2.00 6.12 -11.09
N ALA A 96 2.93 5.32 -11.62
CA ALA A 96 2.72 4.58 -12.86
C ALA A 96 1.50 3.65 -12.78
N LEU A 97 1.37 2.86 -11.72
CA LEU A 97 0.26 1.92 -11.54
C LEU A 97 -1.07 2.64 -11.35
N LEU A 98 -1.11 3.74 -10.59
CA LEU A 98 -2.31 4.55 -10.38
C LEU A 98 -2.77 5.29 -11.65
N SER A 99 -1.86 5.54 -12.59
CA SER A 99 -2.21 6.12 -13.90
C SER A 99 -2.97 5.13 -14.80
N VAL A 100 -2.70 3.82 -14.65
CA VAL A 100 -3.30 2.75 -15.44
C VAL A 100 -4.55 2.20 -14.77
N TYR A 101 -4.51 2.03 -13.45
CA TYR A 101 -5.54 1.37 -12.68
C TYR A 101 -5.81 2.08 -11.34
N ALA A 102 -6.45 3.25 -11.41
CA ALA A 102 -6.70 4.10 -10.25
C ALA A 102 -7.50 3.41 -9.13
N ASN A 103 -8.44 2.52 -9.47
CA ASN A 103 -9.25 1.79 -8.49
C ASN A 103 -8.46 0.77 -7.66
N ALA A 104 -7.19 0.51 -8.00
CA ALA A 104 -6.30 -0.33 -7.19
C ALA A 104 -6.13 0.19 -5.76
N CYS A 105 -6.26 1.51 -5.53
CA CYS A 105 -6.06 2.11 -4.21
C CYS A 105 -7.04 1.62 -3.12
N LEU A 106 -8.19 1.06 -3.51
CA LEU A 106 -9.21 0.52 -2.59
C LEU A 106 -9.38 -1.00 -2.71
N ARG A 107 -8.58 -1.68 -3.53
CA ARG A 107 -8.63 -3.14 -3.63
C ARG A 107 -8.05 -3.75 -2.34
N CYS A 108 -8.78 -4.65 -1.70
CA CYS A 108 -8.31 -5.40 -0.54
C CYS A 108 -7.57 -6.67 -0.95
N ASP A 109 -6.50 -7.00 -0.23
CA ASP A 109 -5.86 -8.31 -0.24
C ASP A 109 -6.65 -9.35 0.59
N GLU A 110 -6.18 -10.60 0.66
CA GLU A 110 -6.84 -11.67 1.44
C GLU A 110 -6.90 -11.40 2.95
N LYS A 111 -6.11 -10.45 3.45
CA LYS A 111 -6.12 -10.01 4.85
C LYS A 111 -6.96 -8.74 5.05
N GLY A 112 -7.71 -8.32 4.03
CA GLY A 112 -8.56 -7.14 4.10
C GLY A 112 -7.78 -5.83 4.05
N ARG A 113 -6.53 -5.82 3.57
CA ARG A 113 -5.68 -4.64 3.54
C ARG A 113 -5.63 -4.02 2.15
N ILE A 114 -5.77 -2.70 2.07
CA ILE A 114 -5.54 -1.91 0.87
C ILE A 114 -4.07 -1.43 0.80
N PRO A 115 -3.58 -0.90 -0.34
CA PRO A 115 -2.20 -0.41 -0.46
C PRO A 115 -1.80 0.65 0.56
N LEU A 116 -2.73 1.52 0.99
CA LEU A 116 -2.48 2.54 2.02
C LEU A 116 -2.02 1.92 3.35
N HIS A 117 -2.61 0.77 3.74
CA HIS A 117 -2.24 0.08 4.96
C HIS A 117 -0.79 -0.40 4.93
N TYR A 118 -0.30 -0.88 3.78
CA TYR A 118 1.09 -1.30 3.64
C TYR A 118 2.07 -0.13 3.77
N ALA A 119 1.79 0.98 3.08
CA ALA A 119 2.60 2.20 3.22
C ALA A 119 2.64 2.68 4.68
N ALA A 120 1.50 2.64 5.38
CA ALA A 120 1.41 3.02 6.78
C ALA A 120 2.13 2.06 7.74
N MET A 121 2.10 0.75 7.49
CA MET A 121 2.80 -0.27 8.29
C MET A 121 4.32 -0.15 8.14
N ASN A 122 4.80 0.16 6.93
CA ASN A 122 6.23 0.21 6.62
C ASN A 122 6.85 1.60 6.78
N GLY A 123 6.04 2.65 6.95
CA GLY A 123 6.54 4.00 7.19
C GLY A 123 6.81 4.81 5.92
N GLU A 124 6.21 4.41 4.80
CA GLU A 124 6.43 4.99 3.48
C GLU A 124 5.64 6.28 3.29
N VAL A 125 6.14 7.37 3.89
CA VAL A 125 5.45 8.67 3.97
C VAL A 125 5.08 9.25 2.59
N GLU A 126 5.98 9.19 1.62
CA GLU A 126 5.74 9.76 0.28
C GLU A 126 4.65 9.00 -0.47
N VAL A 127 4.71 7.67 -0.43
CA VAL A 127 3.68 6.79 -1.01
C VAL A 127 2.35 6.99 -0.32
N LEU A 128 2.35 7.02 1.02
CA LEU A 128 1.16 7.25 1.83
C LEU A 128 0.47 8.55 1.39
N GLN A 129 1.23 9.65 1.30
CA GLN A 129 0.71 10.93 0.84
C GLN A 129 0.13 10.83 -0.57
N LYS A 130 0.79 10.10 -1.48
CA LYS A 130 0.34 9.96 -2.87
C LYS A 130 -0.96 9.17 -3.00
N LEU A 131 -1.11 8.10 -2.22
CA LEU A 131 -2.34 7.31 -2.15
C LEU A 131 -3.51 8.13 -1.59
N ILE A 132 -3.28 8.93 -0.55
CA ILE A 132 -4.27 9.84 0.03
C ILE A 132 -4.66 10.92 -0.97
N ASP A 133 -3.69 11.56 -1.63
CA ASP A 133 -3.95 12.60 -2.64
C ASP A 133 -4.79 12.04 -3.80
N LYS A 134 -4.57 10.77 -4.17
CA LYS A 134 -5.33 10.09 -5.23
C LYS A 134 -6.74 9.72 -4.78
N ASN A 135 -6.89 9.28 -3.53
CA ASN A 135 -8.18 8.91 -2.96
C ASN A 135 -8.22 9.13 -1.43
N PRO A 136 -8.74 10.28 -0.97
CA PRO A 136 -8.80 10.61 0.45
C PRO A 136 -9.62 9.61 1.29
N GLU A 137 -10.65 8.99 0.71
CA GLU A 137 -11.50 8.02 1.38
C GLU A 137 -10.75 6.75 1.82
N SER A 138 -9.59 6.47 1.21
CA SER A 138 -8.73 5.35 1.60
C SER A 138 -8.29 5.40 3.06
N ILE A 139 -8.23 6.60 3.68
CA ILE A 139 -7.88 6.77 5.11
C ILE A 139 -8.89 6.06 6.02
N TYR A 140 -10.18 6.08 5.66
CA TYR A 140 -11.26 5.57 6.50
C TYR A 140 -11.50 4.07 6.34
N VAL A 141 -10.85 3.45 5.35
CA VAL A 141 -10.92 1.99 5.16
C VAL A 141 -10.29 1.32 6.37
N LYS A 142 -11.01 0.36 6.94
CA LYS A 142 -10.51 -0.49 8.02
C LYS A 142 -10.01 -1.79 7.43
N VAL A 143 -9.03 -2.40 8.09
CA VAL A 143 -8.61 -3.74 7.72
C VAL A 143 -9.77 -4.70 7.96
N GLU A 144 -10.19 -5.45 6.93
CA GLU A 144 -11.29 -6.43 7.02
C GLU A 144 -10.83 -7.74 7.71
N ASN A 145 -10.11 -7.60 8.81
CA ASN A 145 -9.70 -8.68 9.69
C ASN A 145 -10.51 -8.65 11.00
N ARG A 146 -10.21 -9.57 11.93
CA ARG A 146 -10.89 -9.62 13.24
C ARG A 146 -10.62 -8.39 14.13
N SER A 147 -9.57 -7.64 13.85
CA SER A 147 -9.16 -6.47 14.63
C SER A 147 -9.78 -5.17 14.13
N ASN A 148 -10.27 -5.11 12.89
CA ASN A 148 -10.90 -3.92 12.29
C ASN A 148 -10.04 -2.65 12.46
N GLU A 149 -8.72 -2.79 12.26
CA GLU A 149 -7.73 -1.74 12.50
C GLU A 149 -7.87 -0.62 11.47
N THR A 150 -7.83 0.63 11.91
CA THR A 150 -7.69 1.78 11.00
C THR A 150 -6.22 1.98 10.63
N VAL A 151 -5.95 2.74 9.58
CA VAL A 151 -4.56 3.13 9.23
C VAL A 151 -3.80 3.80 10.39
N LEU A 152 -4.49 4.54 11.27
CA LEU A 152 -3.88 5.13 12.47
C LEU A 152 -3.45 4.07 13.49
N HIS A 153 -4.25 3.01 13.67
CA HIS A 153 -3.86 1.88 14.51
C HIS A 153 -2.59 1.22 13.97
N LEU A 154 -2.51 0.99 12.65
CA LEU A 154 -1.34 0.38 12.02
C LEU A 154 -0.08 1.24 12.19
N CYS A 155 -0.17 2.56 12.01
CA CYS A 155 0.95 3.47 12.27
C CYS A 155 1.47 3.35 13.71
N ILE A 156 0.58 3.22 14.69
CA ILE A 156 0.96 3.04 16.09
C ILE A 156 1.55 1.65 16.33
N ILE A 157 0.91 0.58 15.86
CA ILE A 157 1.37 -0.82 16.04
C ILE A 157 2.79 -0.99 15.49
N HIS A 158 3.06 -0.39 14.33
CA HIS A 158 4.35 -0.49 13.65
C HIS A 158 5.32 0.66 13.99
N ASN A 159 4.96 1.54 14.93
CA ASN A 159 5.78 2.68 15.36
C ASN A 159 6.18 3.65 14.23
N GLN A 160 5.29 3.85 13.26
CA GLN A 160 5.46 4.72 12.10
C GLN A 160 4.96 6.14 12.39
N LEU A 161 5.67 6.83 13.29
CA LEU A 161 5.26 8.13 13.82
C LEU A 161 5.18 9.24 12.76
N LYS A 162 5.98 9.16 11.68
CA LYS A 162 5.93 10.14 10.59
C LYS A 162 4.63 10.01 9.77
N CYS A 163 4.25 8.78 9.43
CA CYS A 163 2.97 8.49 8.78
C CYS A 163 1.79 8.90 9.67
N LEU A 164 1.86 8.59 10.97
CA LEU A 164 0.85 9.03 11.95
C LEU A 164 0.71 10.55 11.96
N LYS A 165 1.82 11.28 12.05
CA LYS A 165 1.83 12.73 12.08
C LYS A 165 1.17 13.32 10.84
N LEU A 166 1.53 12.83 9.66
CA LEU A 166 0.93 13.25 8.39
C LEU A 166 -0.59 13.04 8.38
N LEU A 167 -1.06 11.86 8.79
CA LEU A 167 -2.49 11.54 8.82
C LEU A 167 -3.25 12.43 9.80
N VAL A 168 -2.72 12.64 11.02
CA VAL A 168 -3.34 13.50 12.02
C VAL A 168 -3.37 14.96 11.55
N GLU A 169 -2.29 15.47 10.96
CA GLU A 169 -2.25 16.82 10.40
C GLU A 169 -3.33 17.02 9.33
N ARG A 170 -3.54 16.03 8.44
CA ARG A 170 -4.60 16.08 7.44
C ARG A 170 -6.00 16.08 8.06
N LEU A 171 -6.27 15.20 9.02
CA LEU A 171 -7.57 15.11 9.68
C LEU A 171 -7.91 16.35 10.53
N LEU A 172 -6.90 17.03 11.09
CA LEU A 172 -7.10 18.25 11.86
C LEU A 172 -7.43 19.47 11.00
N VAL A 173 -7.08 19.48 9.71
CA VAL A 173 -7.44 20.56 8.79
C VAL A 173 -8.93 20.52 8.45
N GLU A 174 -9.51 19.33 8.31
CA GLU A 174 -10.88 19.15 7.79
C GLU A 174 -11.96 19.07 8.88
N ARG A 175 -11.59 19.15 10.17
CA ARG A 175 -12.43 19.05 11.39
C ARG A 175 -13.94 18.88 11.12
N ASP A 176 -14.35 17.64 10.95
CA ASP A 176 -15.76 17.24 10.90
C ASP A 176 -16.04 16.12 11.94
N ASN A 177 -17.31 15.78 12.14
CA ASN A 177 -17.70 14.74 13.10
C ASN A 177 -17.16 13.34 12.73
N ARG A 178 -16.87 13.09 11.44
CA ARG A 178 -16.32 11.79 10.99
C ARG A 178 -14.88 11.64 11.46
N ASN A 179 -14.10 12.72 11.45
CA ASN A 179 -12.72 12.73 11.95
C ASN A 179 -12.66 12.39 13.44
N ASP A 180 -13.57 12.96 14.24
CA ASP A 180 -13.63 12.68 15.68
C ASP A 180 -14.01 11.23 15.97
N GLU A 181 -14.96 10.65 15.22
CA GLU A 181 -15.32 9.23 15.31
C GLU A 181 -14.12 8.34 14.90
N PHE A 182 -13.43 8.71 13.83
CA PHE A 182 -12.30 7.96 13.31
C PHE A 182 -11.09 7.97 14.25
N LEU A 183 -10.75 9.13 14.82
CA LEU A 183 -9.68 9.26 15.83
C LEU A 183 -10.00 8.48 17.10
N ASN A 184 -11.27 8.38 17.46
CA ASN A 184 -11.74 7.61 18.61
C ASN A 184 -12.10 6.16 18.27
N SER A 185 -11.81 5.71 17.05
CA SER A 185 -12.14 4.36 16.62
C SER A 185 -11.42 3.33 17.48
N LYS A 186 -12.10 2.22 17.75
CA LYS A 186 -11.58 1.11 18.55
C LYS A 186 -11.23 -0.05 17.63
N ALA A 187 -10.07 -0.67 17.84
CA ALA A 187 -9.64 -1.87 17.13
C ALA A 187 -9.39 -3.05 18.10
N GLY A 188 -9.66 -4.28 17.66
CA GLY A 188 -9.49 -5.52 18.42
C GLY A 188 -10.79 -6.28 18.69
N CYS A 189 -10.66 -7.56 19.06
CA CYS A 189 -11.78 -8.51 19.19
C CYS A 189 -12.62 -8.39 20.47
N ASP A 190 -12.19 -7.59 21.46
CA ASP A 190 -12.72 -7.64 22.85
C ASP A 190 -13.48 -6.36 23.26
N GLY A 191 -14.00 -5.60 22.28
CA GLY A 191 -14.53 -4.24 22.51
C GLY A 191 -13.50 -3.11 22.30
N GLY A 192 -12.28 -3.50 21.91
CA GLY A 192 -11.28 -2.69 21.20
C GLY A 192 -10.50 -1.64 22.00
N VAL A 193 -9.30 -1.32 21.50
CA VAL A 193 -8.36 -0.32 22.03
C VAL A 193 -8.39 0.90 21.11
N THR A 194 -8.46 2.11 21.68
CA THR A 194 -8.35 3.36 20.91
C THR A 194 -6.90 3.67 20.56
N ILE A 195 -6.64 4.50 19.55
CA ILE A 195 -5.28 4.90 19.15
C ILE A 195 -4.47 5.49 20.33
N LEU A 196 -5.09 6.29 21.21
CA LEU A 196 -4.44 6.89 22.37
C LEU A 196 -4.07 5.83 23.41
N ARG A 197 -4.98 4.89 23.70
CA ARG A 197 -4.72 3.81 24.64
C ARG A 197 -3.63 2.89 24.12
N LEU A 198 -3.63 2.62 22.82
CA LEU A 198 -2.61 1.80 22.17
C LEU A 198 -1.23 2.48 22.22
N ALA A 199 -1.16 3.78 21.92
CA ALA A 199 0.08 4.56 22.01
C ALA A 199 0.65 4.60 23.45
N LEU A 200 -0.21 4.67 24.47
CA LEU A 200 0.19 4.56 25.88
C LEU A 200 0.71 3.16 26.24
N MET A 201 0.01 2.10 25.82
CA MET A 201 0.41 0.71 26.05
C MET A 201 1.77 0.40 25.43
N LEU A 202 2.01 0.91 24.21
CA LEU A 202 3.28 0.80 23.49
C LEU A 202 4.33 1.81 23.94
N ARG A 203 4.03 2.64 24.96
CA ARG A 203 4.92 3.67 25.54
C ARG A 203 5.45 4.69 24.52
N GLN A 204 4.71 4.94 23.45
CA GLN A 204 5.04 5.93 22.41
C GLN A 204 4.72 7.35 22.85
N ILE A 205 3.75 7.51 23.75
CA ILE A 205 3.41 8.78 24.41
C ILE A 205 3.52 8.61 25.92
N LYS A 206 4.02 9.65 26.60
CA LYS A 206 4.05 9.70 28.07
C LYS A 206 2.88 10.52 28.58
N PRO A 207 2.11 10.03 29.58
CA PRO A 207 1.12 10.87 30.23
C PRO A 207 1.81 12.05 30.89
N LEU A 208 1.23 13.25 30.77
CA LEU A 208 1.67 14.41 31.52
C LEU A 208 1.65 14.04 33.01
N SER A 209 2.82 14.14 33.67
CA SER A 209 2.93 13.91 35.11
C SER A 209 1.96 14.85 35.86
N PRO A 210 1.29 14.39 36.94
CA PRO A 210 0.30 15.18 37.68
C PRO A 210 0.80 16.57 38.12
N SER A 211 2.11 16.74 38.25
CA SER A 211 2.79 17.98 38.68
C SER A 211 2.56 19.20 37.78
N LEU A 212 2.08 19.02 36.53
CA LEU A 212 1.84 20.11 35.57
C LEU A 212 0.39 20.63 35.56
N ARG A 213 -0.53 20.06 36.38
CA ARG A 213 -1.94 20.52 36.44
C ARG A 213 -2.18 21.82 37.21
N LEU A 214 -1.16 22.44 37.81
CA LEU A 214 -1.36 23.54 38.77
C LEU A 214 -1.16 24.97 38.22
N HIS A 215 -0.96 25.21 36.92
CA HIS A 215 -0.66 26.58 36.43
C HIS A 215 -1.60 27.16 35.36
N MET A 216 -2.77 26.55 35.10
CA MET A 216 -3.78 27.15 34.21
C MET A 216 -5.11 27.39 34.93
N GLY A 217 -5.07 28.16 36.02
CA GLY A 217 -6.27 28.53 36.74
C GLY A 217 -6.06 29.42 37.95
N GLN A 218 -5.22 30.46 37.87
CA GLN A 218 -5.27 31.62 38.78
C GLN A 218 -4.74 32.88 38.09
N ARG A 219 -5.62 33.63 37.42
CA ARG A 219 -5.94 35.05 37.67
C ARG A 219 -6.76 35.62 36.51
#